data_AF-X1I2W1-F1
#
_entry.id   AF-X1I2W1-F1
#
_cell.length_a   1.000
_cell.length_b   1.000
_cell.length_c   1.000
_cell.angle_alpha   90.00
_cell.angle_beta   90.00
_cell.angle_gamma   90.00
#
_symmetry.space_group_name_H-M   'P 1'
#
loop_
_entity.id
_entity.type
_entity.pdbx_description
1 polymer ?
#
loop_
_entity_poly.entity_id
_entity_poly.type
_entity_poly.pdbx_seq_one_letter_code
_entity_poly.pdbx_strand_id
1 'polypeptide(L)'
;MPEERLIRALALTNLITIFIKSYTGALSAMCGCGVAAGIGASAGVVYLLGGNKEQILGSMYNMVGALAIIIDRCPRGRLRKSEK
;
A
#
# COMPACT_ATOMS: atom_id res chain seq x y z
N MET A 1 -23.11 -0.18 10.61
CA MET A 1 -21.88 -0.94 10.30
C MET A 1 -21.46 -1.66 11.56
N PRO A 2 -21.30 -2.99 11.59
CA PRO A 2 -20.82 -3.69 12.78
C PRO A 2 -19.37 -3.28 13.06
N GLU A 3 -19.11 -2.80 14.27
CA GLU A 3 -17.81 -2.29 14.73
C GLU A 3 -16.70 -3.33 14.55
N GLU A 4 -17.02 -4.61 14.75
CA GLU A 4 -16.12 -5.75 14.53
C GLU A 4 -15.56 -5.81 13.10
N ARG A 5 -16.37 -5.48 12.08
CA ARG A 5 -15.92 -5.53 10.68
C ARG A 5 -15.00 -4.35 10.36
N LEU A 6 -15.24 -3.19 10.98
CA LEU A 6 -14.37 -2.02 10.86
C LEU A 6 -13.02 -2.26 11.52
N ILE A 7 -13.00 -2.82 12.73
CA ILE A 7 -11.76 -3.16 13.44
C ILE A 7 -10.96 -4.20 12.66
N ARG A 8 -11.60 -5.24 12.10
CA ARG A 8 -10.92 -6.22 11.24
C ARG A 8 -10.35 -5.59 9.98
N ALA A 9 -11.09 -4.72 9.31
CA ALA A 9 -10.61 -4.01 8.12
C ALA A 9 -9.38 -3.14 8.45
N LEU A 10 -9.43 -2.39 9.56
CA LEU A 10 -8.34 -1.54 10.01
C LEU A 10 -7.09 -2.35 10.39
N ALA A 11 -7.27 -3.46 11.10
CA ALA A 11 -6.19 -4.37 11.44
C ALA A 11 -5.53 -4.95 10.19
N LEU A 12 -6.33 -5.34 9.19
CA LEU A 12 -5.85 -5.83 7.90
C LEU A 12 -5.05 -4.77 7.14
N THR A 13 -5.55 -3.53 7.07
CA THR A 13 -4.83 -2.39 6.48
C THR A 13 -3.47 -2.17 7.15
N ASN A 14 -3.41 -2.13 8.47
CA ASN A 14 -2.15 -1.95 9.19
C ASN A 14 -1.18 -3.12 8.99
N LEU A 15 -1.66 -4.37 8.97
CA LEU A 15 -0.84 -5.55 8.66
C LEU A 15 -0.20 -5.44 7.27
N ILE A 16 -0.97 -5.00 6.26
CA ILE A 16 -0.47 -4.80 4.90
C ILE A 16 0.56 -3.68 4.87
N THR A 17 0.31 -2.57 5.55
CA THR A 17 1.24 -1.44 5.61
C THR A 17 2.57 -1.85 6.26
N ILE A 18 2.53 -2.60 7.36
CA ILE A 18 3.72 -3.13 8.01
C ILE A 18 4.43 -4.13 7.10
N PHE A 19 3.70 -5.02 6.43
CA PHE A 19 4.26 -5.98 5.48
C PHE A 19 5.03 -5.26 4.38
N ILE A 20 4.43 -4.27 3.73
CA ILE A 20 5.09 -3.49 2.67
C ILE A 20 6.31 -2.74 3.21
N LYS A 21 6.23 -2.18 4.42
CA LYS A 21 7.34 -1.48 5.07
C LYS A 21 8.51 -2.42 5.41
N SER A 22 8.23 -3.67 5.78
CA SER A 22 9.26 -4.68 6.02
C SER A 22 9.96 -5.15 4.73
N TYR A 23 9.28 -5.08 3.58
CA TYR A 23 9.84 -5.45 2.27
C TYR A 23 10.47 -4.27 1.51
N THR A 24 10.02 -3.04 1.77
CA THR A 24 10.58 -1.84 1.16
C THR A 24 11.78 -1.41 2.00
N GLY A 25 12.98 -1.81 1.60
CA GLY A 25 14.24 -1.32 2.16
C GLY A 25 14.40 0.20 2.03
N ALA A 26 15.60 0.76 2.23
CA ALA A 26 15.91 2.20 2.36
C ALA A 26 15.56 3.15 1.17
N LEU A 27 14.57 2.81 0.33
CA LEU A 27 13.92 3.71 -0.61
C LEU A 27 13.22 4.86 0.15
N SER A 28 13.19 6.04 -0.47
CA SER A 28 12.64 7.29 0.09
C SER A 28 11.41 7.06 0.99
N ALA A 29 11.58 7.28 2.30
CA ALA A 29 10.56 6.99 3.32
C ALA A 29 9.19 7.64 3.02
N MET A 30 9.17 8.73 2.24
CA MET A 30 7.96 9.42 1.83
C MET A 30 7.12 8.63 0.82
N CYS A 31 7.74 8.10 -0.25
CA CYS A 31 6.99 7.40 -1.30
C CYS A 31 6.59 5.99 -0.85
N GLY A 32 7.42 5.30 -0.06
CA GLY A 32 7.09 3.98 0.49
C GLY A 32 5.87 4.00 1.42
N CYS A 33 5.77 5.01 2.30
CA CYS A 33 4.61 5.16 3.20
C CYS A 33 3.30 5.44 2.44
N GLY A 34 3.34 6.31 1.42
CA GLY A 34 2.15 6.60 0.61
C GLY A 34 1.64 5.37 -0.14
N VAL A 35 2.57 4.53 -0.63
CA VAL A 35 2.24 3.29 -1.34
C VAL A 35 1.67 2.24 -0.39
N ALA A 36 2.32 2.04 0.75
CA ALA A 36 1.87 1.10 1.77
C ALA A 36 0.49 1.47 2.34
N ALA A 37 0.23 2.77 2.52
CA ALA A 37 -1.07 3.28 2.96
C ALA A 37 -2.14 3.12 1.87
N GLY A 38 -1.82 3.44 0.61
CA GLY A 38 -2.77 3.35 -0.51
C GLY A 38 -3.24 1.91 -0.77
N ILE A 39 -2.31 0.95 -0.75
CA ILE A 39 -2.62 -0.48 -0.95
C ILE A 39 -3.38 -1.06 0.25
N GLY A 40 -2.99 -0.69 1.47
CA GLY A 40 -3.68 -1.13 2.68
C GLY A 40 -5.11 -0.58 2.78
N ALA A 41 -5.32 0.69 2.38
CA ALA A 41 -6.62 1.34 2.38
C ALA A 41 -7.57 0.73 1.34
N SER A 42 -7.10 0.46 0.11
CA SER A 42 -7.94 -0.15 -0.92
C SER A 42 -8.40 -1.55 -0.51
N ALA A 43 -7.50 -2.36 0.06
CA ALA A 43 -7.83 -3.69 0.59
C ALA A 43 -8.85 -3.63 1.74
N GLY A 44 -8.69 -2.69 2.67
CA GLY A 44 -9.63 -2.49 3.78
C GLY A 44 -11.03 -2.07 3.30
N VAL A 45 -11.09 -1.20 2.28
CA VAL A 45 -12.37 -0.78 1.69
C VAL A 45 -13.08 -1.94 0.98
N VAL A 46 -12.37 -2.74 0.18
CA VAL A 46 -12.96 -3.92 -0.48
C VAL A 46 -13.44 -4.95 0.55
N TYR A 47 -12.71 -5.12 1.66
CA TYR A 47 -13.13 -5.97 2.76
C TYR A 47 -14.41 -5.48 3.43
N LEU A 48 -14.56 -4.16 3.64
CA LEU A 48 -15.78 -3.56 4.19
C LEU A 48 -16.99 -3.73 3.27
N LEU A 49 -16.77 -3.64 1.95
CA LEU A 49 -17.76 -3.88 0.91
C LEU A 49 -18.19 -5.36 0.79
N GLY A 50 -17.56 -6.27 1.53
CA GLY A 50 -17.84 -7.71 1.46
C GLY A 50 -17.28 -8.36 0.19
N GLY A 51 -16.25 -7.77 -0.41
CA GLY A 51 -15.61 -8.32 -1.59
C GLY A 51 -14.85 -9.61 -1.30
N ASN A 52 -14.76 -10.49 -2.30
CA ASN A 52 -14.02 -11.75 -2.22
C ASN A 52 -12.51 -11.52 -2.18
N LYS A 53 -11.75 -12.55 -1.75
CA LYS A 53 -10.28 -12.52 -1.68
C LYS A 53 -9.64 -12.11 -3.01
N GLU A 54 -10.20 -12.57 -4.13
CA GLU A 54 -9.76 -12.20 -5.47
C GLU A 54 -9.96 -10.71 -5.78
N GLN A 55 -11.07 -10.12 -5.32
CA GLN A 55 -11.32 -8.69 -5.50
C GLN A 55 -10.39 -7.83 -4.64
N ILE A 56 -10.06 -8.30 -3.42
CA ILE A 56 -9.07 -7.65 -2.55
C ILE A 56 -7.70 -7.66 -3.25
N LEU A 57 -7.26 -8.82 -3.74
CA LEU A 57 -6.01 -8.95 -4.48
C LEU A 57 -6.02 -8.10 -5.76
N GLY A 58 -7.11 -8.13 -6.54
CA GLY A 58 -7.25 -7.32 -7.75
C GLY A 58 -7.17 -5.82 -7.47
N SER A 59 -7.81 -5.34 -6.40
CA SER A 59 -7.74 -3.94 -5.97
C SER A 59 -6.33 -3.55 -5.50
N MET A 60 -5.65 -4.44 -4.79
CA MET A 60 -4.25 -4.25 -4.40
C MET A 60 -3.34 -4.14 -5.63
N TYR A 61 -3.41 -5.08 -6.57
CA TYR A 61 -2.61 -5.06 -7.81
C TYR A 61 -2.91 -3.82 -8.66
N ASN A 62 -4.17 -3.40 -8.74
CA ASN A 62 -4.56 -2.18 -9.42
C ASN A 62 -3.94 -0.94 -8.76
N MET A 63 -3.92 -0.88 -7.42
CA MET A 63 -3.25 0.22 -6.70
C MET A 63 -1.74 0.21 -6.87
N VAL A 64 -1.10 -0.98 -6.80
CA VAL A 64 0.33 -1.12 -7.07
C VAL A 64 0.66 -0.62 -8.48
N GLY A 65 -0.13 -1.01 -9.50
CA GLY A 65 0.05 -0.56 -10.88
C GLY A 65 -0.14 0.94 -11.06
N ALA A 66 -1.16 1.53 -10.44
CA ALA A 66 -1.41 2.97 -10.49
C ALA A 66 -0.25 3.78 -9.86
N LEU A 67 0.28 3.30 -8.73
CA LEU A 67 1.37 3.95 -8.02
C LEU A 67 2.74 3.72 -8.66
N ALA A 68 2.98 2.56 -9.28
CA ALA A 68 4.21 2.27 -9.99
C ALA A 68 4.49 3.31 -11.09
N ILE A 69 3.44 3.76 -11.81
CA ILE A 69 3.55 4.83 -12.81
C ILE A 69 3.99 6.16 -12.16
N ILE A 70 3.48 6.48 -10.98
CA ILE A 70 3.81 7.73 -10.27
C ILE A 70 5.24 7.69 -9.71
N ILE A 71 5.68 6.55 -9.19
CA ILE A 71 7.02 6.36 -8.63
C ILE A 71 8.09 6.32 -9.73
N ASP A 72 7.82 5.61 -10.83
CA ASP A 72 8.75 5.50 -11.96
C ASP A 72 8.89 6.85 -12.70
N ARG A 73 7.83 7.67 -12.71
CA ARG A 73 7.83 9.01 -13.30
C ARG A 73 8.44 10.09 -12.41
N CYS A 74 9.47 9.74 -11.64
CA CYS A 74 10.38 10.75 -11.11
C CYS A 74 11.36 11.15 -12.22
N PRO A 75 11.35 12.41 -12.73
CA PRO A 75 12.41 12.86 -13.61
C PRO A 75 13.73 12.69 -12.84
N ARG A 76 14.61 11.80 -13.31
CA ARG A 76 15.92 11.55 -12.68
C ARG A 76 16.74 12.84 -12.67
N GLY A 77 16.57 13.61 -11.61
CA GLY A 77 17.33 14.79 -11.24
C GLY A 77 17.73 14.68 -9.78
N ARG A 78 18.75 13.86 -9.51
CA ARG A 78 19.62 13.93 -8.32
C ARG A 78 19.05 13.47 -6.98
N LEU A 79 19.14 12.18 -6.71
CA LEU A 79 19.57 11.69 -5.38
C LEU A 79 20.63 10.60 -5.59
N ARG A 80 21.88 11.07 -5.63
CA ARG A 80 23.08 10.22 -5.61
C ARG A 80 23.50 10.10 -4.15
N LYS A 81 23.75 8.86 -3.72
CA LYS A 81 24.56 8.43 -2.57
C LYS A 81 24.09 8.85 -1.18
N SER A 82 23.58 7.88 -0.42
CA SER A 82 23.98 7.66 0.97
C SER A 82 23.67 6.22 1.39
N GLU A 83 24.29 5.25 0.72
CA GLU A 83 24.59 3.95 1.33
C GLU A 83 26.10 3.77 1.17
N LYS A 84 26.72 3.42 2.30
CA LYS A 84 28.16 3.29 2.53
C LYS A 84 28.78 2.17 1.69
#